data_AF-A0A7V6VSY9-F1
#
_entry.id   AF-A0A7V6VSY9-F1
#
_cell.length_a   1.000
_cell.length_b   1.000
_cell.length_c   1.000
_cell.angle_alpha   90.00
_cell.angle_beta   90.00
_cell.angle_gamma   90.00
#
_symmetry.space_group_name_H-M   'P 1'
#
loop_
_entity.id
_entity.type
_entity.pdbx_description
1 polymer ?
#
loop_
_entity_poly.entity_id
_entity_poly.type
_entity_poly.pdbx_seq_one_letter_code
_entity_poly.pdbx_strand_id
1 'polypeptide(L)'
;MLSEEQQIRKSANVLKAARYFLKYGGSMVEVAKALNMSSSSVQRYLNDEQTIKEYLGEECFNEIQGKLLKNKKEGLVRGGKNSTQNNEFTKDELGRFTGSRKK
;
A
#
# COMPACT_ATOMS: atom_id res chain seq x y z
N MET A 1 -6.80 26.25 -11.33
CA MET A 1 -7.74 25.15 -11.67
C MET A 1 -7.02 24.22 -12.63
N LEU A 2 -7.24 22.91 -12.53
CA LEU A 2 -6.74 21.96 -13.53
C LEU A 2 -7.45 22.23 -14.87
N SER A 3 -6.76 22.06 -15.99
CA SER A 3 -7.45 22.07 -17.28
C SER A 3 -8.36 20.84 -17.39
N GLU A 4 -9.38 20.92 -18.25
CA GLU A 4 -10.28 19.78 -18.51
C GLU A 4 -9.49 18.52 -18.91
N GLU A 5 -8.48 18.66 -19.76
CA GLU A 5 -7.60 17.55 -20.15
C GLU A 5 -6.86 16.94 -18.96
N GLN A 6 -6.42 17.76 -18.00
CA GLN A 6 -5.73 17.28 -16.80
C GLN A 6 -6.69 16.53 -15.87
N GLN A 7 -7.95 16.99 -15.76
CA GLN A 7 -8.99 16.28 -15.02
C GLN A 7 -9.32 14.92 -15.64
N ILE A 8 -9.49 14.86 -16.96
CA ILE A 8 -9.76 13.61 -17.69
C ILE A 8 -8.60 12.62 -17.52
N ARG A 9 -7.35 13.07 -17.65
CA ARG A 9 -6.18 12.21 -17.43
C ARG A 9 -6.10 11.72 -15.99
N LYS A 10 -6.43 12.58 -15.02
CA LYS A 10 -6.44 12.21 -13.60
C LYS A 10 -7.49 11.12 -13.35
N SER A 11 -8.73 11.31 -13.81
CA SER A 11 -9.80 10.34 -13.59
C SER A 11 -9.51 9.00 -14.27
N ALA A 12 -8.98 9.01 -15.50
CA ALA A 12 -8.56 7.79 -16.19
C ALA A 12 -7.51 7.00 -15.38
N ASN A 13 -6.51 7.69 -14.81
CA ASN A 13 -5.50 7.06 -13.97
C ASN A 13 -6.07 6.52 -12.65
N VAL A 14 -7.02 7.22 -12.04
CA VAL A 14 -7.74 6.74 -10.86
C VAL A 14 -8.46 5.44 -11.16
N LEU A 15 -9.25 5.40 -12.23
CA LEU A 15 -10.01 4.21 -12.61
C LEU A 15 -9.09 3.05 -13.00
N LYS A 16 -7.99 3.32 -13.69
CA LYS A 16 -6.98 2.30 -14.02
C LYS A 16 -6.39 1.68 -12.75
N ALA A 17 -5.98 2.50 -11.79
CA ALA A 17 -5.43 2.04 -10.51
C ALA A 17 -6.46 1.26 -9.69
N ALA A 18 -7.68 1.79 -9.55
CA ALA A 18 -8.77 1.18 -8.80
C ALA A 18 -9.16 -0.20 -9.37
N ARG A 19 -9.35 -0.31 -10.69
CA ARG A 19 -9.69 -1.59 -11.35
C ARG A 19 -8.58 -2.63 -11.22
N TYR A 20 -7.33 -2.21 -11.40
CA TYR A 20 -6.19 -3.11 -11.24
C TYR A 20 -6.10 -3.63 -9.79
N PHE A 21 -6.23 -2.72 -8.81
CA PHE A 21 -6.16 -3.07 -7.40
C PHE A 21 -7.32 -3.96 -6.95
N LEU A 22 -8.54 -3.72 -7.44
CA LEU A 22 -9.68 -4.60 -7.16
C LEU A 22 -9.43 -6.02 -7.70
N LYS A 23 -8.94 -6.14 -8.94
CA LYS A 23 -8.74 -7.43 -9.60
C LYS A 23 -7.58 -8.24 -9.02
N TYR A 24 -6.44 -7.62 -8.77
CA TYR A 24 -5.21 -8.34 -8.40
C TYR A 24 -4.79 -8.12 -6.94
N GLY A 25 -5.26 -7.05 -6.30
CA GLY A 25 -4.80 -6.67 -4.96
C GLY A 25 -3.31 -6.31 -4.94
N GLY A 26 -2.66 -6.60 -3.82
CA GLY A 26 -1.22 -6.40 -3.62
C GLY A 26 -0.86 -5.12 -2.87
N SER A 27 0.43 -4.92 -2.65
CA SER A 27 0.98 -3.72 -2.02
C SER A 27 1.02 -2.53 -2.99
N MET A 28 1.12 -1.31 -2.45
CA MET A 28 1.23 -0.10 -3.29
C MET A 28 2.44 -0.16 -4.24
N VAL A 29 3.52 -0.84 -3.84
CA VAL A 29 4.74 -0.98 -4.64
C VAL A 29 4.52 -1.93 -5.82
N GLU A 30 3.80 -3.03 -5.62
CA GLU A 30 3.49 -3.99 -6.69
C GLU A 30 2.57 -3.37 -7.72
N VAL A 31 1.52 -2.69 -7.27
CA VAL A 31 0.57 -1.97 -8.14
C VAL A 31 1.28 -0.85 -8.90
N ALA A 32 2.15 -0.09 -8.22
CA ALA A 32 2.98 0.94 -8.84
C ALA A 32 3.86 0.40 -9.96
N LYS A 33 4.55 -0.72 -9.72
CA LYS A 33 5.37 -1.38 -10.75
C LYS A 33 4.53 -1.86 -11.93
N ALA A 34 3.39 -2.49 -11.66
CA ALA A 34 2.53 -3.02 -12.71
C ALA A 34 1.92 -1.93 -13.60
N LEU A 35 1.60 -0.77 -13.03
CA LEU A 35 0.98 0.34 -13.76
C LEU A 35 1.99 1.36 -14.29
N ASN A 36 3.28 1.19 -13.99
CA ASN A 36 4.36 2.14 -14.27
C ASN A 36 4.07 3.54 -13.67
N MET A 37 3.74 3.57 -12.38
CA MET A 37 3.37 4.77 -11.63
C MET A 37 4.11 4.83 -10.30
N SER A 38 4.21 5.99 -9.66
CA SER A 38 4.76 6.06 -8.29
C SER A 38 3.78 5.46 -7.28
N SER A 39 4.30 4.82 -6.23
CA SER A 39 3.49 4.29 -5.12
C SER A 39 2.65 5.39 -4.44
N SER A 40 3.19 6.61 -4.33
CA SER A 40 2.47 7.77 -3.81
C SER A 40 1.29 8.16 -4.69
N SER A 41 1.43 8.08 -6.01
CA SER A 41 0.34 8.35 -6.96
C SER A 41 -0.75 7.30 -6.85
N VAL A 42 -0.38 6.02 -6.80
CA VAL A 42 -1.32 4.91 -6.62
C VAL A 42 -2.10 5.09 -5.31
N GLN A 43 -1.42 5.38 -4.21
CA GLN A 43 -2.08 5.62 -2.93
C GLN A 43 -3.06 6.81 -3.01
N ARG A 44 -2.65 7.93 -3.62
CA ARG A 44 -3.54 9.08 -3.80
C ARG A 44 -4.78 8.71 -4.63
N TYR A 45 -4.59 7.93 -5.70
CA TYR A 45 -5.66 7.54 -6.61
C TYR A 45 -6.64 6.54 -6.00
N LEU A 46 -6.16 5.56 -5.23
CA LEU A 46 -7.04 4.61 -4.53
C LEU A 46 -7.85 5.25 -3.39
N ASN A 47 -7.45 6.44 -2.94
CA ASN A 47 -8.19 7.23 -1.96
C ASN A 47 -9.02 8.37 -2.59
N ASP A 48 -9.12 8.43 -3.92
CA ASP A 48 -9.97 9.39 -4.62
C ASP A 48 -11.43 8.91 -4.57
N GLU A 49 -12.07 9.16 -3.42
CA GLU A 49 -13.43 8.70 -3.12
C GLU A 49 -14.44 9.16 -4.18
N GLN A 50 -14.42 10.45 -4.53
CA GLN A 50 -15.38 11.04 -5.46
C GLN A 50 -15.35 10.32 -6.81
N THR A 51 -14.17 10.20 -7.43
CA THR A 51 -14.04 9.58 -8.75
C THR A 51 -14.37 8.07 -8.70
N ILE A 52 -13.99 7.38 -7.63
CA ILE A 52 -14.27 5.94 -7.53
C ILE A 52 -15.77 5.69 -7.31
N LYS A 53 -16.42 6.43 -6.41
CA LYS A 53 -17.86 6.28 -6.14
C LYS A 53 -18.70 6.64 -7.36
N GLU A 54 -18.35 7.70 -8.08
CA GLU A 54 -19.08 8.15 -9.26
C GLU A 54 -19.03 7.14 -10.41
N TYR A 55 -17.89 6.49 -10.65
CA TYR A 55 -17.69 5.64 -11.84
C TYR A 55 -17.69 4.13 -11.57
N LEU A 56 -17.38 3.70 -10.35
CA LEU A 56 -17.31 2.28 -9.96
C LEU A 56 -18.33 1.91 -8.88
N GLY A 57 -18.98 2.90 -8.26
CA GLY A 57 -19.95 2.70 -7.20
C GLY A 57 -19.33 2.64 -5.80
N GLU A 58 -20.19 2.84 -4.80
CA GLU A 58 -19.80 2.87 -3.39
C GLU A 58 -19.29 1.53 -2.87
N GLU A 59 -19.85 0.41 -3.35
CA GLU A 59 -19.41 -0.93 -2.98
C GLU A 59 -17.95 -1.18 -3.37
N CYS A 60 -17.56 -0.80 -4.59
CA CYS A 60 -16.18 -0.91 -5.06
C CYS A 60 -15.21 -0.08 -4.21
N PHE A 61 -15.61 1.14 -3.83
CA PHE A 61 -14.79 1.98 -2.95
C PHE A 61 -14.58 1.32 -1.58
N ASN A 62 -15.66 0.81 -0.99
CA ASN A 62 -15.60 0.13 0.30
C ASN A 62 -14.72 -1.12 0.25
N GLU A 63 -14.77 -1.89 -0.85
CA GLU A 63 -13.91 -3.04 -1.05
C GLU A 63 -12.42 -2.65 -1.14
N ILE A 64 -12.10 -1.58 -1.89
CA ILE A 64 -10.73 -1.04 -1.97
C ILE A 64 -10.24 -0.66 -0.57
N GLN A 65 -11.04 0.08 0.20
CA GLN A 65 -10.69 0.49 1.56
C GLN A 65 -10.50 -0.71 2.49
N GLY A 66 -11.34 -1.73 2.38
CA GLY A 66 -11.19 -2.99 3.12
C GLY A 66 -9.86 -3.70 2.82
N LYS A 67 -9.50 -3.82 1.53
CA LYS A 67 -8.22 -4.42 1.09
C LYS A 67 -7.02 -3.58 1.57
N LEU A 68 -7.10 -2.26 1.49
CA LEU A 68 -6.06 -1.36 2.00
C LEU A 68 -5.84 -1.52 3.51
N LEU A 69 -6.93 -1.63 4.27
CA LEU A 69 -6.89 -1.78 5.72
C LEU A 69 -6.29 -3.14 6.13
N LYS A 70 -6.59 -4.20 5.37
CA LYS A 70 -5.96 -5.51 5.53
C LYS A 70 -4.45 -5.44 5.28
N ASN A 71 -4.03 -4.82 4.18
CA ASN A 71 -2.61 -4.63 3.87
C ASN A 71 -1.88 -3.85 4.97
N LYS A 72 -2.53 -2.82 5.55
CA LYS A 72 -1.97 -2.05 6.68
C LYS A 72 -1.76 -2.93 7.91
N LYS A 73 -2.74 -3.77 8.26
CA LYS A 73 -2.64 -4.72 9.38
C LYS A 73 -1.51 -5.72 9.17
N GLU A 74 -1.41 -6.31 7.98
CA GLU A 74 -0.33 -7.24 7.63
C GLU A 74 1.05 -6.57 7.69
N GLY A 75 1.15 -5.35 7.17
CA GLY A 75 2.36 -4.53 7.25
C GLY A 75 2.80 -4.24 8.69
N LEU A 76 1.87 -3.93 9.59
CA LEU A 76 2.16 -3.73 11.01
C LEU A 76 2.65 -5.00 11.69
N VAL A 77 2.02 -6.15 11.42
CA VAL A 77 2.48 -7.45 11.95
C VAL A 77 3.89 -7.77 11.47
N ARG A 78 4.18 -7.54 10.19
CA ARG A 78 5.52 -7.73 9.64
C ARG A 78 6.54 -6.77 10.26
N GLY A 79 6.18 -5.51 10.45
CA GLY A 79 7.00 -4.51 11.12
C GLY A 79 7.33 -4.89 12.56
N GLY A 80 6.35 -5.41 13.32
CA GLY A 80 6.54 -5.93 14.67
C GLY A 80 7.54 -7.09 14.69
N LYS A 81 7.36 -8.09 13.82
CA LYS A 81 8.29 -9.23 13.68
C LYS A 81 9.71 -8.77 13.34
N ASN A 82 9.85 -7.86 12.38
CA ASN A 82 11.16 -7.31 12.00
C ASN A 82 11.80 -6.52 13.14
N SER A 83 11.02 -5.76 13.91
CA SER A 83 11.52 -5.04 15.09
C SER A 83 12.05 -5.99 16.16
N THR A 84 11.30 -7.07 16.45
CA THR A 84 11.72 -8.11 17.40
C THR A 84 13.00 -8.80 16.94
N GLN A 85 13.08 -9.21 15.66
CA GLN A 85 14.26 -9.86 15.09
C GLN A 85 15.50 -8.96 15.06
N ASN A 86 15.33 -7.66 14.84
CA ASN A 86 16.43 -6.69 14.84
C ASN A 86 16.92 -6.35 16.25
N ASN A 87 16.04 -6.45 17.25
CA ASN A 87 16.35 -6.20 18.66
C ASN A 87 16.68 -7.50 19.43
N GLU A 88 16.69 -8.66 18.76
CA GLU A 88 17.05 -9.92 19.39
C GLU A 88 18.53 -9.86 19.81
N PHE A 89 18.78 -10.12 21.10
CA PHE A 89 20.12 -10.11 21.66
C PHE A 89 20.91 -11.29 21.10
N THR A 90 22.05 -11.02 20.48
CA THR A 90 23.01 -12.04 20.11
C THR A 90 23.70 -12.54 21.37
N LYS A 91 23.74 -13.87 21.54
CA LYS A 91 24.44 -14.55 22.62
C LYS A 91 25.48 -15.50 22.01
N ASP A 92 26.61 -15.69 22.68
CA ASP A 92 27.62 -16.68 22.28
C ASP A 92 27.19 -18.12 22.62
N GLU A 93 28.01 -19.09 22.24
CA GLU A 93 27.80 -20.52 22.51
C GLU A 93 27.77 -20.86 24.02
N LEU A 94 28.24 -19.97 24.89
CA LEU A 94 28.21 -20.07 26.35
C LEU A 94 27.04 -19.30 26.97
N GLY A 95 26.15 -18.72 26.15
CA GLY A 95 24.97 -17.95 26.58
C GLY A 95 25.27 -16.52 27.05
N ARG A 96 26.49 -16.02 26.87
CA ARG A 96 26.88 -14.65 27.24
C ARG A 96 26.43 -13.66 26.18
N PHE A 97 26.03 -12.47 26.63
CA PHE A 97 25.57 -11.39 25.78
C PHE A 97 26.72 -10.85 24.90
N THR A 98 26.56 -10.90 23.57
CA THR A 98 27.57 -10.42 22.60
C THR A 98 27.13 -9.19 21.81
N GLY A 99 25.84 -8.83 21.86
CA GLY A 99 25.33 -7.60 21.27
C GLY A 99 23.85 -7.66 20.90
N SER A 100 23.41 -6.73 20.06
CA SER A 100 22.10 -6.77 19.41
C SER A 100 22.31 -6.53 17.93
N ARG A 101 21.57 -7.22 17.05
CA ARG A 101 21.71 -7.07 15.58
C ARG A 101 21.62 -5.64 15.05
N LYS A 102 21.03 -4.71 15.80
CA LYS A 102 20.87 -3.30 15.44
C LYS A 102 22.11 -2.41 15.68
N LYS A 103 23.17 -2.94 16.30
CA LYS A 103 24.45 -2.25 16.50
C LYS A 103 25.62 -3.10 16.05
#